data_AF-A0A661GNR6-F1
#
_entry.id   AF-A0A661GNR6-F1
#
_cell.length_a   1.000
_cell.length_b   1.000
_cell.length_c   1.000
_cell.angle_alpha   90.00
_cell.angle_beta   90.00
_cell.angle_gamma   90.00
#
_symmetry.space_group_name_H-M   'P 1'
#
loop_
_entity.id
_entity.type
_entity.pdbx_description
1 polymer ?
#
loop_
_entity_poly.entity_id
_entity_poly.type
_entity_poly.pdbx_seq_one_letter_code
_entity_poly.pdbx_strand_id
1 'polypeptide(L)'
;MELSGVTIEDGKVAITEYLSIDLDKETWHCRRCDQNLGNARGPYEEALVVYEREPSEIHDPVIDPEKYAFTYAPDPDWCRIIEYYCPQCATQMEVEYLPPG
;
A
#
# COMPACT_ATOMS: atom_id res chain seq x y z
N MET A 1 4.17 13.24 -26.10
CA MET A 1 3.27 12.12 -26.42
C MET A 1 2.01 12.37 -25.63
N GLU A 2 0.91 12.76 -26.27
CA GLU A 2 -0.35 13.06 -25.56
C GLU A 2 -1.10 11.76 -25.31
N LEU A 3 -1.04 11.25 -24.08
CA LEU A 3 -2.00 10.29 -23.58
C LEU A 3 -3.27 11.08 -23.26
N SER A 4 -4.28 11.00 -24.12
CA SER A 4 -5.54 11.73 -23.94
C SER A 4 -6.14 11.44 -22.56
N GLY A 5 -6.34 12.47 -21.74
CA GLY A 5 -6.91 12.35 -20.40
C GLY A 5 -5.90 12.06 -19.27
N VAL A 6 -4.60 12.07 -19.54
CA VAL A 6 -3.56 11.95 -18.52
C VAL A 6 -2.84 13.29 -18.36
N THR A 7 -2.93 13.89 -17.18
CA THR A 7 -2.14 15.08 -16.84
C THR A 7 -0.71 14.66 -16.51
N ILE A 8 0.25 15.24 -17.24
CA ILE A 8 1.67 15.12 -16.93
C ILE A 8 2.10 16.44 -16.28
N GLU A 9 2.50 16.40 -15.02
CA GLU A 9 2.99 17.56 -14.26
C GLU A 9 4.46 17.34 -13.95
N ASP A 10 5.34 18.26 -14.37
CA ASP A 10 6.79 18.16 -14.18
C ASP A 10 7.41 16.82 -14.60
N GLY A 11 6.93 16.23 -15.71
CA GLY A 11 7.39 14.93 -16.23
C GLY A 11 6.87 13.72 -15.44
N LYS A 12 6.05 13.94 -14.41
CA LYS A 12 5.44 12.90 -13.58
C LYS A 12 3.98 12.65 -13.96
N VAL A 13 3.57 11.39 -13.83
CA VAL A 13 2.18 10.95 -14.00
C VAL A 13 1.70 10.31 -12.71
N ALA A 14 0.51 10.68 -12.25
CA ALA A 14 -0.15 10.01 -11.14
C ALA A 14 -0.61 8.60 -11.57
N ILE A 15 -0.19 7.58 -10.83
CA ILE A 15 -0.60 6.18 -11.06
C ILE A 15 -1.67 5.76 -10.06
N THR A 16 -1.48 6.08 -8.79
CA THR A 16 -2.49 5.94 -7.73
C THR A 16 -2.62 7.26 -6.98
N GLU A 17 -3.48 7.32 -5.94
CA GLU A 17 -3.61 8.51 -5.10
C GLU A 17 -2.27 8.95 -4.48
N TYR A 18 -1.43 7.99 -4.08
CA TYR A 18 -0.17 8.27 -3.37
C TYR A 18 1.10 7.96 -4.17
N LEU A 19 0.99 7.38 -5.37
CA LEU A 19 2.11 6.99 -6.21
C LEU A 19 2.10 7.74 -7.54
N SER A 20 3.25 8.29 -7.93
CA SER A 20 3.51 8.81 -9.28
C SER A 20 4.74 8.16 -9.89
N ILE A 21 4.82 8.19 -11.22
CA ILE A 21 5.99 7.79 -12.00
C ILE A 21 6.61 9.02 -12.64
N ASP A 22 7.92 9.18 -12.49
CA ASP A 22 8.73 10.11 -13.29
C ASP A 22 9.11 9.39 -14.59
N LEU A 23 8.59 9.88 -15.73
CA LEU A 23 8.74 9.24 -17.04
C LEU A 23 10.13 9.43 -17.64
N ASP A 24 10.84 10.50 -17.26
CA ASP A 24 12.18 10.78 -17.76
C ASP A 24 13.23 9.94 -17.02
N LYS A 25 13.05 9.74 -15.71
CA LYS A 25 13.97 8.97 -14.87
C LYS A 25 13.58 7.50 -14.71
N GLU A 26 12.37 7.13 -15.12
CA GLU A 26 11.77 5.82 -14.86
C GLU A 26 11.81 5.44 -13.38
N THR A 27 11.32 6.34 -12.52
CA THR A 27 11.32 6.12 -11.05
C THR A 27 9.96 6.32 -10.42
N TRP A 28 9.69 5.59 -9.35
CA TRP A 28 8.51 5.74 -8.50
C TRP A 28 8.70 6.90 -7.51
N HIS A 29 7.65 7.67 -7.25
CA HIS A 29 7.66 8.78 -6.31
C HIS A 29 6.40 8.80 -5.44
N CYS A 30 6.54 9.14 -4.17
CA CYS A 30 5.41 9.40 -3.28
C CYS A 30 4.77 10.75 -3.61
N ARG A 31 3.48 10.80 -3.96
CA ARG A 31 2.76 12.04 -4.30
C ARG A 31 2.55 12.98 -3.12
N ARG A 32 2.74 12.51 -1.88
CA ARG A 32 2.55 13.34 -0.67
C ARG A 32 3.80 14.11 -0.25
N CYS A 33 4.99 13.52 -0.43
CA CYS A 33 6.26 14.12 0.04
C CYS A 33 7.38 14.12 -1.01
N ASP A 34 7.08 13.69 -2.24
CA ASP A 34 8.00 13.55 -3.37
C ASP A 34 9.20 12.62 -3.12
N GLN A 35 9.12 11.75 -2.11
CA GLN A 35 10.15 10.76 -1.86
C GLN A 35 10.33 9.86 -3.08
N ASN A 36 11.56 9.76 -3.59
CA ASN A 36 11.93 8.81 -4.62
C ASN A 36 11.94 7.39 -4.02
N LEU A 37 11.18 6.49 -4.64
CA LEU A 37 10.96 5.10 -4.24
C LEU A 37 11.69 4.12 -5.19
N GLY A 38 12.61 4.60 -6.02
CA GLY A 38 13.47 3.75 -6.84
C GLY A 38 12.89 3.43 -8.22
N ASN A 39 13.34 2.32 -8.79
CA ASN A 39 13.17 1.98 -10.20
C ASN A 39 11.72 1.57 -10.55
N ALA A 40 11.13 2.19 -11.57
CA ALA A 40 9.76 1.93 -12.02
C ALA A 40 9.57 0.64 -12.84
N ARG A 41 10.63 -0.14 -13.06
CA ARG A 41 10.60 -1.46 -13.72
C ARG A 41 10.31 -2.59 -12.74
N GLY A 42 10.36 -2.33 -11.44
CA GLY A 42 9.96 -3.25 -10.37
C GLY A 42 8.70 -2.76 -9.63
N PRO A 43 8.16 -3.60 -8.74
CA PRO A 43 7.08 -3.19 -7.83
C PRO A 43 7.57 -2.06 -6.93
N TYR A 44 6.73 -1.04 -6.71
CA TYR A 44 7.08 0.09 -5.84
C TYR A 44 7.05 -0.31 -4.37
N GLU A 45 6.32 -1.38 -4.03
CA GLU A 45 6.16 -1.96 -2.71
C GLU A 45 7.50 -2.39 -2.10
N GLU A 46 8.48 -2.80 -2.91
CA GLU A 46 9.84 -3.17 -2.46
C GLU A 46 10.61 -2.00 -1.80
N ALA A 47 10.21 -0.75 -2.06
CA ALA A 47 10.82 0.44 -1.48
C ALA A 47 10.05 1.01 -0.28
N LEU A 48 8.97 0.35 0.14
CA LEU A 48 8.08 0.80 1.21
C LEU A 48 8.44 0.15 2.55
N VAL A 49 8.00 0.78 3.63
CA VAL A 49 8.01 0.18 4.96
C VAL A 49 6.77 -0.68 5.10
N VAL A 50 6.96 -1.97 5.37
CA VAL A 50 5.87 -2.94 5.47
C VAL A 50 5.53 -3.19 6.94
N TYR A 51 4.24 -3.24 7.25
CA TYR A 51 3.74 -3.67 8.55
C TYR A 51 2.69 -4.77 8.38
N GLU A 52 2.99 -5.95 8.91
CA GLU A 52 2.04 -7.05 9.03
C GLU A 52 1.16 -6.84 10.26
N ARG A 53 -0.14 -6.63 10.04
CA ARG A 53 -1.14 -6.43 11.08
C ARG A 53 -1.89 -7.72 11.37
N GLU A 54 -2.13 -7.93 12.64
CA GLU A 54 -3.11 -8.91 13.11
C GLU A 54 -4.52 -8.40 12.81
N PRO A 55 -5.42 -9.17 12.14
CA PRO A 55 -6.69 -8.64 11.64
C PRO A 55 -7.59 -8.01 12.72
N SER A 56 -7.54 -8.53 13.94
CA SER A 56 -8.31 -8.02 15.08
C SER A 56 -7.85 -6.66 15.60
N GLU A 57 -6.68 -6.17 15.17
CA GLU A 57 -6.24 -4.79 15.44
C GLU A 57 -6.97 -3.74 14.58
N ILE A 58 -7.65 -4.19 13.51
CA ILE A 58 -8.35 -3.34 12.54
C ILE A 58 -9.85 -3.63 12.54
N HIS A 59 -10.23 -4.91 12.53
CA HIS A 59 -11.61 -5.37 12.49
C HIS A 59 -12.05 -5.83 13.89
N ASP A 60 -13.10 -5.20 14.41
CA ASP A 60 -13.70 -5.62 15.68
C ASP A 60 -14.31 -7.03 15.54
N PRO A 61 -13.96 -8.00 16.41
CA PRO A 61 -14.59 -9.31 16.44
C PRO A 61 -16.10 -9.25 16.71
N VAL A 62 -16.60 -8.19 17.37
CA VAL A 62 -17.99 -7.91 17.78
C VAL A 62 -18.59 -8.92 18.78
N ILE A 63 -18.21 -10.19 18.70
CA ILE A 63 -18.60 -11.28 19.62
C ILE A 63 -17.37 -11.90 20.27
N ASP A 64 -17.59 -12.52 21.44
CA ASP A 64 -16.51 -13.04 22.29
C ASP A 64 -15.73 -14.18 21.60
N PRO A 65 -14.44 -13.96 21.22
CA PRO A 65 -13.63 -14.95 20.53
C PRO A 65 -13.28 -16.16 21.41
N GLU A 66 -13.40 -16.07 22.74
CA GLU A 66 -13.21 -17.22 23.62
C GLU A 66 -14.43 -18.16 23.62
N LYS A 67 -15.61 -17.63 23.25
CA LYS A 67 -16.87 -18.40 23.22
C LYS A 67 -17.21 -18.92 21.82
N TYR A 68 -16.74 -18.27 20.77
CA TYR A 68 -17.14 -18.56 19.39
C TYR A 68 -15.94 -18.77 18.48
N ALA A 69 -15.97 -19.86 17.71
CA ALA A 69 -14.91 -20.20 16.76
C ALA A 69 -14.84 -19.27 15.53
N PHE A 70 -15.93 -18.56 15.22
CA PHE A 70 -15.98 -17.59 14.12
C PHE A 70 -16.51 -16.28 14.65
N THR A 71 -15.85 -15.18 14.30
CA THR A 71 -16.22 -13.82 14.68
C THR A 71 -16.36 -12.93 13.44
N TYR A 72 -16.59 -11.62 13.63
CA TYR A 72 -16.64 -10.66 12.54
C TYR A 72 -15.26 -10.10 12.15
N ALA A 73 -14.20 -10.53 12.82
CA ALA A 73 -12.82 -10.29 12.41
C ALA A 73 -12.30 -11.46 11.57
N PRO A 74 -11.47 -11.22 10.53
CA PRO A 74 -10.81 -12.29 9.80
C PRO A 74 -9.94 -13.17 10.71
N ASP A 75 -9.89 -14.47 10.40
CA ASP A 75 -9.07 -15.43 11.14
C ASP A 75 -7.57 -15.21 10.81
N PRO A 76 -6.71 -14.98 11.82
CA PRO A 76 -5.29 -14.74 11.61
C PRO A 76 -4.53 -15.88 10.92
N ASP A 77 -4.94 -17.13 11.12
CA ASP A 77 -4.27 -18.26 10.49
C ASP A 77 -4.57 -18.33 8.98
N TRP A 78 -5.56 -17.57 8.51
CA TRP A 78 -5.99 -17.50 7.12
C TRP A 78 -5.62 -16.20 6.44
N CYS A 79 -5.46 -15.11 7.20
CA CYS A 79 -5.28 -13.78 6.64
C CYS A 79 -4.43 -12.88 7.54
N ARG A 80 -3.47 -12.19 6.92
CA ARG A 80 -2.76 -11.03 7.42
C ARG A 80 -3.13 -9.81 6.61
N ILE A 81 -3.10 -8.64 7.26
CA ILE A 81 -3.29 -7.36 6.59
C ILE A 81 -1.91 -6.72 6.48
N ILE A 82 -1.41 -6.58 5.24
CA ILE A 82 -0.10 -6.04 4.95
C ILE A 82 -0.26 -4.58 4.54
N GLU A 83 0.23 -3.67 5.36
CA GLU A 83 0.17 -2.24 5.13
C GLU A 83 1.52 -1.73 4.61
N TYR A 84 1.49 -0.97 3.51
CA TYR A 84 2.71 -0.45 2.88
C TYR A 84 2.78 1.07 3.03
N TYR A 85 3.86 1.55 3.63
CA TYR A 85 4.03 2.95 4.01
C TYR A 85 5.19 3.63 3.30
N CYS A 86 5.01 4.89 2.92
CA CYS A 86 6.11 5.72 2.45
C CYS A 86 7.19 5.85 3.55
N PRO A 87 8.47 5.55 3.27
CA PRO A 87 9.53 5.57 4.27
C PRO A 87 9.85 6.97 4.82
N GLN A 88 9.42 8.04 4.13
CA GLN A 88 9.69 9.41 4.55
C GLN A 88 8.53 10.05 5.33
N CYS A 89 7.30 9.92 4.85
CA CYS A 89 6.14 10.60 5.44
C CYS A 89 5.11 9.69 6.10
N ALA A 90 5.35 8.37 6.11
CA ALA A 90 4.45 7.36 6.67
C ALA A 90 3.02 7.37 6.11
N THR A 91 2.80 7.94 4.91
CA THR A 91 1.52 7.77 4.21
C THR A 91 1.32 6.29 3.89
N GLN A 92 0.18 5.72 4.26
CA GLN A 92 -0.23 4.38 3.83
C GLN A 92 -0.53 4.44 2.33
N MET A 93 0.36 3.86 1.53
CA MET A 93 0.30 3.91 0.07
C MET A 93 -0.55 2.79 -0.51
N GLU A 94 -0.56 1.63 0.14
CA GLU A 94 -1.30 0.43 -0.29
C GLU A 94 -1.63 -0.47 0.92
N VAL A 95 -2.62 -1.35 0.78
CA VAL A 95 -2.96 -2.40 1.74
C VAL A 95 -3.39 -3.69 1.03
N GLU A 96 -2.87 -4.82 1.48
CA GLU A 96 -3.19 -6.15 0.93
C GLU A 96 -3.66 -7.11 2.03
N TYR A 97 -4.61 -8.00 1.70
CA TYR A 97 -5.09 -9.06 2.57
C TYR A 97 -4.62 -10.39 2.00
N LEU A 98 -3.62 -11.00 2.64
CA LEU A 98 -2.93 -12.18 2.12
C LEU A 98 -2.90 -13.30 3.17
N PRO A 99 -2.90 -14.59 2.76
CA PRO A 99 -2.56 -15.68 3.67
C PRO A 99 -1.15 -15.52 4.25
N PRO A 100 -0.86 -16.11 5.43
CA PRO A 100 0.49 -16.11 5.97
C PRO A 100 1.50 -16.92 5.11
N GLY A 101 2.67 -16.32 4.84
CA GLY A 101 3.79 -16.95 4.10
C GLY A 101 3.80 -16.70 2.60
#